data_AF-A0AA47EUS7-F1
#
_entry.id   AF-A0AA47EUS7-F1
#
_cell.length_a   1.000
_cell.length_b   1.000
_cell.length_c   1.000
_cell.angle_alpha   90.00
_cell.angle_beta   90.00
_cell.angle_gamma   90.00
#
_symmetry.space_group_name_H-M   'P 1'
#
loop_
_entity.id
_entity.type
_entity.pdbx_description
1 polymer ?
#
loop_
_entity_poly.entity_id
_entity_poly.type
_entity_poly.pdbx_seq_one_letter_code
_entity_poly.pdbx_strand_id
1 'polypeptide(L)'
;MDALEKIIGGVVMGWLLAQLADIWKRGRERKADAAYLGATVLIQLERFIHGCASIAGDDGMAYGRPAGRTDDGEEYYVAQTKIPELTWDGVKVEWKSIDPILMYTILSIPLELDEAKDHLQGVSEYDDPPYDRYIAERQLRFAELGVMVADLAKQLRLASRVPTRPAKE
;
A
#
# COMPACT_ATOMS: atom_id res chain seq x y z
N MET A 1 -0.88 -35.24 54.28
CA MET A 1 -1.53 -34.30 53.34
C MET A 1 -0.50 -33.49 52.56
N ASP A 2 0.65 -33.18 53.16
CA ASP A 2 1.72 -32.32 52.61
C ASP A 2 2.34 -32.75 51.27
N ALA A 3 2.39 -34.05 50.95
CA ALA A 3 2.99 -34.53 49.70
C ALA A 3 2.09 -34.25 48.48
N LEU A 4 0.77 -34.37 48.65
CA LEU A 4 -0.20 -34.12 47.59
C LEU A 4 -0.29 -32.63 47.26
N GLU A 5 -0.26 -31.76 48.27
CA GLU A 5 -0.24 -30.30 48.09
C GLU A 5 0.99 -29.82 47.33
N LYS A 6 2.17 -30.39 47.60
CA LYS A 6 3.40 -30.08 46.87
C LYS A 6 3.34 -30.51 45.41
N ILE A 7 2.75 -31.68 45.11
CA ILE A 7 2.57 -32.16 43.73
C ILE A 7 1.62 -31.25 42.96
N ILE A 8 0.46 -30.92 43.56
CA ILE A 8 -0.53 -30.03 42.95
C ILE A 8 0.08 -28.64 42.73
N GLY A 9 0.80 -28.11 43.72
CA GLY A 9 1.49 -26.83 43.61
C GLY A 9 2.51 -26.80 42.46
N GLY A 10 3.29 -27.87 42.29
CA GLY A 10 4.24 -28.01 41.19
C GLY A 10 3.57 -28.03 39.81
N VAL A 11 2.44 -28.73 39.67
CA VAL A 11 1.67 -28.78 38.41
C VAL A 11 1.08 -27.42 38.07
N VAL A 12 0.46 -26.73 39.04
CA VAL A 12 -0.11 -25.39 38.83
C VAL A 12 0.98 -24.38 38.46
N MET A 13 2.12 -24.43 39.14
CA MET A 13 3.25 -23.54 38.84
C MET A 13 3.81 -23.79 37.44
N GLY A 14 3.98 -25.07 37.06
CA GLY A 14 4.42 -25.43 35.71
C GLY A 14 3.45 -24.95 34.64
N TRP A 15 2.15 -25.12 34.85
CA TRP A 15 1.12 -24.63 33.93
C TRP A 15 1.16 -23.09 33.78
N LEU A 16 1.26 -22.35 34.88
CA LEU A 16 1.36 -20.88 34.84
C LEU A 16 2.61 -20.40 34.08
N LEU A 17 3.77 -21.03 34.31
CA LEU A 17 5.01 -20.69 33.60
C LEU A 17 4.89 -20.99 32.10
N ALA A 18 4.25 -22.09 31.71
CA ALA A 18 4.01 -22.43 30.31
C ALA A 18 3.12 -21.38 29.62
N GLN A 19 2.02 -20.96 30.26
CA GLN A 19 1.14 -19.91 29.73
C GLN A 19 1.88 -18.58 29.55
N LEU A 20 2.72 -18.19 30.52
CA LEU A 20 3.52 -16.97 30.42
C LEU A 20 4.54 -17.03 29.28
N ALA A 21 5.25 -18.16 29.14
CA ALA A 21 6.20 -18.38 28.06
C ALA A 21 5.52 -18.34 26.68
N ASP A 22 4.34 -18.95 26.55
CA ASP A 22 3.55 -18.94 25.32
C ASP A 22 3.10 -17.53 24.93
N ILE A 23 2.63 -16.71 25.88
CA ILE A 23 2.26 -15.32 25.62
C ILE A 23 3.47 -14.53 25.13
N TRP A 24 4.63 -14.74 25.77
CA TRP A 24 5.88 -14.08 25.38
C TRP A 24 6.34 -14.49 23.97
N LYS A 25 6.28 -15.78 23.67
CA LYS A 25 6.64 -16.34 22.37
C LYS A 25 5.74 -15.79 21.27
N ARG A 26 4.41 -15.86 21.44
CA ARG A 26 3.43 -15.30 20.51
C ARG A 26 3.64 -13.81 20.28
N GLY A 27 3.97 -13.06 21.33
CA GLY A 27 4.28 -11.64 21.22
C GLY A 27 5.55 -11.35 20.42
N ARG A 28 6.56 -12.22 20.47
CA ARG A 28 7.79 -12.11 19.67
C ARG A 28 7.55 -12.50 18.21
N GLU A 29 6.85 -13.60 17.99
CA GLU A 29 6.46 -14.06 16.65
C GLU A 29 5.64 -12.99 15.93
N ARG A 30 4.60 -12.46 16.58
CA ARG A 30 3.79 -11.37 16.01
C ARG A 30 4.61 -10.14 15.61
N LYS A 31 5.64 -9.78 16.38
CA LYS A 31 6.54 -8.65 16.04
C LYS A 31 7.42 -8.96 14.84
N ALA A 32 7.95 -10.18 14.76
CA ALA A 32 8.76 -10.61 13.61
C ALA A 32 7.89 -10.66 12.33
N ASP A 33 6.69 -11.19 12.44
CA ASP A 33 5.69 -11.23 11.38
C ASP A 33 5.30 -9.83 10.90
N ALA A 34 5.03 -8.90 11.84
CA ALA A 34 4.71 -7.51 11.51
C ALA A 34 5.88 -6.80 10.82
N ALA A 35 7.11 -7.05 11.24
CA ALA A 35 8.30 -6.47 10.60
C ALA A 35 8.50 -7.00 9.18
N TYR A 36 8.31 -8.32 8.96
CA TYR A 36 8.40 -8.93 7.64
C TYR A 36 7.26 -8.47 6.72
N LEU A 37 6.03 -8.38 7.24
CA LEU A 37 4.89 -7.78 6.55
C LEU A 37 5.20 -6.35 6.14
N GLY A 38 5.64 -5.53 7.09
CA GLY A 38 6.01 -4.14 6.85
C GLY A 38 7.06 -4.02 5.74
N ALA A 39 8.17 -4.76 5.83
CA ALA A 39 9.23 -4.71 4.83
C ALA A 39 8.73 -5.10 3.42
N THR A 40 7.90 -6.14 3.33
CA THR A 40 7.39 -6.65 2.04
C THR A 40 6.35 -5.72 1.43
N VAL A 41 5.37 -5.28 2.22
CA VAL A 41 4.26 -4.46 1.76
C VAL A 41 4.72 -3.03 1.48
N LEU A 42 5.58 -2.44 2.31
CA LEU A 42 6.09 -1.07 2.11
C LEU A 42 6.80 -0.91 0.76
N ILE A 43 7.56 -1.91 0.31
CA ILE A 43 8.25 -1.85 -1.00
C ILE A 43 7.23 -1.75 -2.14
N GLN A 44 6.12 -2.48 -2.05
CA GLN A 44 5.05 -2.43 -3.05
C GLN A 44 4.33 -1.08 -3.02
N LEU A 45 4.01 -0.58 -1.82
CA LEU A 45 3.43 0.75 -1.64
C LEU A 45 4.35 1.85 -2.17
N GLU A 46 5.65 1.80 -1.90
CA GLU A 46 6.61 2.79 -2.40
C GLU A 46 6.70 2.80 -3.94
N ARG A 47 6.66 1.62 -4.57
CA ARG A 47 6.61 1.52 -6.04
C ARG A 47 5.32 2.11 -6.59
N PHE A 48 4.19 1.82 -5.94
CA PHE A 48 2.90 2.35 -6.32
C PHE A 48 2.85 3.89 -6.19
N ILE A 49 3.30 4.43 -5.05
CA ILE A 49 3.40 5.88 -4.80
C ILE A 49 4.27 6.57 -5.86
N HIS A 50 5.40 5.97 -6.24
CA HIS A 50 6.24 6.51 -7.32
C HIS A 50 5.51 6.52 -8.67
N GLY A 51 4.73 5.48 -8.96
CA GLY A 51 3.86 5.43 -10.13
C GLY A 51 2.81 6.54 -10.12
N CYS A 52 2.10 6.71 -8.99
CA CYS A 52 1.15 7.80 -8.79
C CYS A 52 1.79 9.18 -9.00
N ALA A 53 2.98 9.41 -8.44
CA ALA A 53 3.70 10.66 -8.62
C ALA A 53 4.11 10.90 -10.08
N SER A 54 4.50 9.84 -10.80
CA SER A 54 4.82 9.93 -12.23
C SER A 54 3.61 10.35 -13.05
N ILE A 55 2.42 9.85 -12.70
CA ILE A 55 1.15 10.21 -13.35
C ILE A 55 0.71 11.63 -12.99
N ALA A 56 0.84 12.01 -11.73
CA ALA A 56 0.51 13.35 -11.27
C ALA A 56 1.35 14.43 -11.98
N GLY A 57 2.57 14.10 -12.41
CA GLY A 57 3.44 14.98 -13.20
C GLY A 57 3.37 14.79 -14.72
N ASP A 58 2.50 13.93 -15.23
CA ASP A 58 2.34 13.67 -16.66
C ASP A 58 1.43 14.72 -17.28
N ASP A 59 2.00 15.68 -18.00
CA ASP A 59 1.31 16.79 -18.65
C ASP A 59 0.74 16.46 -20.04
N GLY A 60 0.83 15.19 -20.46
CA GLY A 60 0.34 14.73 -21.75
C GLY A 60 1.17 15.20 -22.95
N MET A 61 2.35 15.77 -22.71
CA MET A 61 3.27 16.28 -23.72
C MET A 61 4.39 15.29 -24.03
N ALA A 62 4.87 15.30 -25.28
CA ALA A 62 6.13 14.67 -25.67
C ALA A 62 7.10 15.75 -26.19
N TYR A 63 8.29 15.85 -25.59
CA TYR A 63 9.29 16.86 -25.95
C TYR A 63 8.77 18.31 -25.92
N GLY A 64 7.87 18.62 -24.98
CA GLY A 64 7.29 19.95 -24.79
C GLY A 64 6.20 20.33 -25.82
N ARG A 65 5.62 19.35 -26.52
CA ARG A 65 4.51 19.53 -27.46
C ARG A 65 3.42 18.48 -27.21
N PRO A 66 2.16 18.73 -27.60
CA PRO A 66 1.12 17.71 -27.47
C PRO A 66 1.56 16.41 -28.16
N ALA A 67 1.36 15.29 -27.47
CA ALA A 67 1.95 14.02 -27.89
C ALA A 67 1.20 13.33 -29.05
N GLY A 68 -0.04 13.75 -29.33
CA GLY A 68 -0.89 13.20 -30.37
C GLY A 68 -1.18 14.19 -31.50
N ARG A 69 -1.49 13.65 -32.68
CA ARG A 69 -1.96 14.43 -33.83
C ARG A 69 -3.01 13.66 -34.62
N THR A 70 -4.13 14.31 -34.96
CA THR A 70 -5.16 13.73 -35.84
C THR A 70 -4.68 13.71 -37.30
N ASP A 71 -5.38 12.98 -38.16
CA ASP A 71 -5.09 12.94 -39.60
C ASP A 71 -5.21 14.34 -40.25
N ASP A 72 -6.10 15.18 -39.73
CA ASP A 72 -6.30 16.57 -40.17
C ASP A 72 -5.28 17.55 -39.56
N GLY A 73 -4.39 17.07 -38.70
CA GLY A 73 -3.26 17.84 -38.15
C GLY A 73 -3.52 18.52 -36.81
N GLU A 74 -4.68 18.31 -36.19
CA GLU A 74 -5.00 18.84 -34.85
C GLU A 74 -4.16 18.14 -33.79
N GLU A 75 -3.52 18.90 -32.93
CA GLU A 75 -2.65 18.40 -31.86
C GLU A 75 -3.46 18.15 -30.58
N TYR A 76 -3.18 17.05 -29.88
CA TYR A 76 -3.89 16.68 -28.66
C TYR A 76 -2.97 16.00 -27.64
N TYR A 77 -3.38 16.00 -26.37
CA TYR A 77 -2.59 15.44 -25.28
C TYR A 77 -2.81 13.94 -25.16
N VAL A 78 -1.74 13.21 -24.81
CA VAL A 78 -1.78 11.76 -24.61
C VAL A 78 -1.03 11.42 -23.35
N ALA A 79 -1.62 10.60 -22.47
CA ALA A 79 -0.92 10.11 -21.29
C ALA A 79 0.41 9.44 -21.67
N GLN A 80 1.52 9.92 -21.11
CA GLN A 80 2.87 9.40 -21.37
C GLN A 80 3.30 8.31 -20.39
N THR A 81 2.62 8.22 -19.26
CA THR A 81 2.93 7.28 -18.18
C THR A 81 1.91 6.15 -18.11
N LYS A 82 2.32 4.98 -17.62
CA LYS A 82 1.41 3.84 -17.40
C LYS A 82 0.84 3.90 -15.99
N ILE A 83 -0.43 3.49 -15.85
CA ILE A 83 -1.05 3.28 -14.55
C ILE A 83 -0.26 2.22 -13.77
N PRO A 84 0.20 2.50 -12.53
CA PRO A 84 0.87 1.50 -11.73
C PRO A 84 -0.11 0.39 -11.35
N GLU A 85 0.37 -0.84 -11.38
CA GLU A 85 -0.36 -1.99 -10.87
C GLU A 85 -0.07 -2.18 -9.38
N LEU A 86 -1.10 -2.60 -8.64
CA LEU A 86 -0.97 -3.05 -7.26
C LEU A 86 -1.94 -4.21 -7.03
N THR A 87 -1.41 -5.35 -6.62
CA THR A 87 -2.19 -6.50 -6.17
C THR A 87 -1.54 -7.12 -4.94
N TRP A 88 -2.36 -7.70 -4.08
CA TRP A 88 -1.90 -8.48 -2.92
C TRP A 88 -1.78 -9.98 -3.22
N ASP A 89 -2.10 -10.39 -4.43
CA ASP A 89 -2.05 -11.79 -4.85
C ASP A 89 -0.62 -12.35 -4.73
N GLY A 90 -0.51 -13.50 -4.07
CA GLY A 90 0.77 -14.15 -3.85
C GLY A 90 1.66 -13.50 -2.79
N VAL A 91 1.22 -12.42 -2.12
CA VAL A 91 1.96 -11.81 -1.00
C VAL A 91 1.82 -12.68 0.24
N LYS A 92 2.89 -13.41 0.57
CA LYS A 92 2.93 -14.36 1.70
C LYS A 92 3.38 -13.65 2.98
N VAL A 93 2.45 -13.02 3.69
CA VAL A 93 2.69 -12.34 4.98
C VAL A 93 1.56 -12.65 5.97
N GLU A 94 1.81 -12.51 7.26
CA GLU A 94 0.77 -12.66 8.29
C GLU A 94 0.05 -11.33 8.52
N TRP A 95 -1.04 -11.11 7.79
CA TRP A 95 -1.82 -9.87 7.84
C TRP A 95 -2.37 -9.53 9.22
N LYS A 96 -2.65 -10.53 10.07
CA LYS A 96 -3.17 -10.31 11.43
C LYS A 96 -2.11 -9.84 12.42
N SER A 97 -0.86 -9.73 11.99
CA SER A 97 0.23 -9.23 12.83
C SER A 97 0.11 -7.74 13.13
N ILE A 98 -0.57 -6.97 12.28
CA ILE A 98 -0.85 -5.52 12.44
C ILE A 98 -2.28 -5.25 12.97
N ASP A 99 -2.63 -3.98 13.12
CA ASP A 99 -3.98 -3.56 13.53
C ASP A 99 -5.01 -3.89 12.43
N PRO A 100 -6.22 -4.40 12.77
CA PRO A 100 -7.23 -4.78 11.78
C PRO A 100 -7.74 -3.64 10.90
N ILE A 101 -7.80 -2.40 11.41
CA ILE A 101 -8.24 -1.24 10.63
C ILE A 101 -7.17 -0.93 9.59
N LEU A 102 -5.91 -0.82 10.03
CA LEU A 102 -4.78 -0.58 9.12
C LEU A 102 -4.65 -1.70 8.07
N MET A 103 -4.83 -2.95 8.47
CA MET A 103 -4.85 -4.11 7.58
C MET A 103 -5.92 -3.95 6.50
N TYR A 104 -7.17 -3.68 6.90
CA TYR A 104 -8.29 -3.50 5.98
C TYR A 104 -8.01 -2.36 4.99
N THR A 105 -7.57 -1.20 5.49
CA THR A 105 -7.31 -0.03 4.63
C THR A 105 -6.16 -0.26 3.64
N ILE A 106 -5.12 -1.03 4.01
CA ILE A 106 -4.07 -1.41 3.05
C ILE A 106 -4.64 -2.39 2.01
N LEU A 107 -5.41 -3.37 2.45
CA LEU A 107 -6.00 -4.37 1.56
C LEU A 107 -7.02 -3.78 0.58
N SER A 108 -7.62 -2.62 0.88
CA SER A 108 -8.55 -1.93 0.00
C SER A 108 -7.90 -1.06 -1.07
N ILE A 109 -6.57 -0.80 -1.02
CA ILE A 109 -5.92 0.09 -2.01
C ILE A 109 -6.15 -0.36 -3.47
N PRO A 110 -6.11 -1.67 -3.83
CA PRO A 110 -6.44 -2.09 -5.20
C PRO A 110 -7.86 -1.70 -5.64
N LEU A 111 -8.83 -1.69 -4.72
CA LEU A 111 -10.19 -1.23 -5.03
C LEU A 111 -10.20 0.27 -5.33
N GLU A 112 -9.51 1.08 -4.52
CA GLU A 112 -9.37 2.54 -4.76
C GLU A 112 -8.69 2.83 -6.11
N LEU A 113 -7.71 1.99 -6.49
CA LEU A 113 -7.07 2.06 -7.80
C LEU A 113 -8.04 1.73 -8.94
N ASP A 114 -8.89 0.72 -8.77
CA ASP A 114 -9.88 0.36 -9.78
C ASP A 114 -10.96 1.42 -9.91
N GLU A 115 -11.43 2.00 -8.79
CA GLU A 115 -12.35 3.15 -8.81
C GLU A 115 -11.75 4.35 -9.54
N ALA A 116 -10.45 4.63 -9.35
CA ALA A 116 -9.76 5.69 -10.08
C ALA A 116 -9.70 5.39 -11.60
N LYS A 117 -9.48 4.13 -12.00
CA LYS A 117 -9.49 3.74 -13.42
C LYS A 117 -10.89 3.91 -14.03
N ASP A 118 -11.92 3.43 -13.36
CA ASP A 118 -13.31 3.50 -13.82
C ASP A 118 -13.75 4.96 -13.96
N HIS A 119 -13.37 5.82 -13.02
CA HIS A 119 -13.62 7.25 -13.10
C HIS A 119 -12.95 7.87 -14.34
N LEU A 120 -11.67 7.57 -14.58
CA LEU A 120 -10.95 8.10 -15.74
C LEU A 120 -11.48 7.57 -17.06
N GLN A 121 -11.95 6.32 -17.10
CA GLN A 121 -12.67 5.79 -18.26
C GLN A 121 -13.92 6.64 -18.52
N GLY A 122 -14.73 6.89 -17.49
CA GLY A 122 -15.90 7.75 -17.60
C GLY A 122 -15.56 9.17 -18.06
N VAL A 123 -14.46 9.78 -17.59
CA VAL A 123 -14.01 11.09 -18.08
C VAL A 123 -13.63 11.02 -19.56
N SER A 124 -12.87 10.00 -19.97
CA SER A 124 -12.39 9.84 -21.34
C SER A 124 -13.52 9.65 -22.37
N GLU A 125 -14.65 9.07 -21.96
CA GLU A 125 -15.83 8.88 -22.83
C GLU A 125 -16.51 10.20 -23.22
N TYR A 126 -16.30 11.27 -22.45
CA TYR A 126 -16.92 12.58 -22.65
C TYR A 126 -15.90 13.71 -22.75
N ASP A 127 -14.65 13.39 -23.07
CA ASP A 127 -13.61 14.37 -23.32
C ASP A 127 -13.21 14.32 -24.79
N ASP A 128 -13.26 15.46 -25.44
CA ASP A 128 -12.92 15.61 -26.86
C ASP A 128 -11.52 16.25 -26.99
N PRO A 129 -10.84 16.13 -28.15
CA PRO A 129 -9.57 16.83 -28.38
C PRO A 129 -9.66 18.32 -27.97
N PRO A 130 -8.70 18.83 -27.19
CA PRO A 130 -7.35 18.29 -27.00
C PRO A 130 -7.16 17.29 -25.84
N TYR A 131 -8.24 16.78 -25.23
CA TYR A 131 -8.23 15.85 -24.09
C TYR A 131 -7.56 16.39 -22.80
N ASP A 132 -7.58 17.71 -22.62
CA ASP A 132 -6.96 18.38 -21.48
C ASP A 132 -7.65 18.03 -20.15
N ARG A 133 -8.98 17.83 -20.18
CA ARG A 133 -9.74 17.42 -19.00
C ARG A 133 -9.34 16.04 -18.52
N TYR A 134 -9.19 15.07 -19.41
CA TYR A 134 -8.73 13.73 -19.07
C TYR A 134 -7.35 13.76 -18.41
N ILE A 135 -6.41 14.54 -18.97
CA ILE A 135 -5.07 14.70 -18.41
C ILE A 135 -5.14 15.34 -17.01
N ALA A 136 -5.88 16.43 -16.85
CA ALA A 136 -6.01 17.12 -15.57
C ALA A 136 -6.65 16.24 -14.48
N GLU A 137 -7.73 15.53 -14.81
CA GLU A 137 -8.38 14.58 -13.90
C GLU A 137 -7.43 13.43 -13.55
N ARG A 138 -6.70 12.89 -14.53
CA ARG A 138 -5.72 11.84 -14.31
C ARG A 138 -4.60 12.28 -13.38
N GLN A 139 -4.09 13.50 -13.54
CA GLN A 139 -3.09 14.06 -12.62
C GLN A 139 -3.63 14.18 -11.20
N LEU A 140 -4.82 14.77 -11.05
CA LEU A 140 -5.45 15.01 -9.75
C LEU A 140 -5.74 13.69 -9.02
N ARG A 141 -6.40 12.74 -9.67
CA ARG A 141 -6.78 11.46 -9.07
C ARG A 141 -5.57 10.68 -8.56
N PHE A 142 -4.51 10.61 -9.35
CA PHE A 142 -3.31 9.90 -8.93
C PHE A 142 -2.47 10.70 -7.91
N ALA A 143 -2.55 12.02 -7.88
CA ALA A 143 -1.98 12.81 -6.78
C ALA A 143 -2.69 12.49 -5.46
N GLU A 144 -4.03 12.49 -5.44
CA GLU A 144 -4.84 12.15 -4.27
C GLU A 144 -4.57 10.72 -3.79
N LEU A 145 -4.63 9.75 -4.69
CA LEU A 145 -4.37 8.34 -4.40
C LEU A 145 -2.94 8.12 -3.89
N GLY A 146 -1.95 8.77 -4.52
CA GLY A 146 -0.55 8.70 -4.09
C GLY A 146 -0.33 9.25 -2.68
N VAL A 147 -0.98 10.38 -2.34
CA VAL A 147 -0.92 10.97 -0.99
C VAL A 147 -1.57 10.07 0.04
N MET A 148 -2.75 9.53 -0.25
CA MET A 148 -3.45 8.59 0.63
C MET A 148 -2.58 7.36 0.93
N VAL A 149 -2.00 6.75 -0.11
CA VAL A 149 -1.14 5.57 0.07
C VAL A 149 0.18 5.91 0.78
N ALA A 150 0.74 7.11 0.56
CA ALA A 150 1.92 7.55 1.29
C ALA A 150 1.68 7.69 2.80
N ASP A 151 0.50 8.16 3.21
CA ASP A 151 0.13 8.21 4.62
C ASP A 151 -0.03 6.79 5.21
N LEU A 152 -0.70 5.87 4.50
CA LEU A 152 -0.79 4.47 4.91
C LEU A 152 0.59 3.80 5.03
N ALA A 153 1.50 4.06 4.10
CA ALA A 153 2.87 3.57 4.17
C ALA A 153 3.60 4.11 5.41
N LYS A 154 3.36 5.37 5.80
CA LYS A 154 3.90 5.93 7.04
C LYS A 154 3.33 5.23 8.28
N GLN A 155 2.00 5.02 8.32
CA GLN A 155 1.35 4.30 9.41
C GLN A 155 1.85 2.85 9.54
N LEU A 156 1.96 2.14 8.41
CA LEU A 156 2.48 0.77 8.37
C LEU A 156 3.93 0.70 8.85
N ARG A 157 4.78 1.65 8.47
CA ARG A 157 6.17 1.72 8.92
C ARG A 157 6.26 1.85 10.45
N LEU A 158 5.41 2.69 11.04
CA LEU A 158 5.33 2.83 12.50
C LEU A 158 4.83 1.55 13.17
N ALA A 159 3.78 0.93 12.65
CA ALA A 159 3.19 -0.29 13.19
C ALA A 159 4.16 -1.50 13.12
N SER A 160 4.93 -1.60 12.03
CA SER A 160 5.89 -2.68 11.78
C SER A 160 7.29 -2.44 12.33
N ARG A 161 7.58 -1.22 12.80
CA ARG A 161 8.91 -0.79 13.28
C ARG A 161 10.03 -0.98 12.26
N VAL A 162 9.68 -0.97 10.98
CA VAL A 162 10.66 -0.98 9.89
C VAL A 162 11.32 0.40 9.85
N PRO A 163 12.66 0.50 9.73
CA PRO A 163 13.31 1.79 9.66
C PRO A 163 12.84 2.58 8.44
N THR A 164 12.86 3.91 8.55
CA THR A 164 12.78 4.77 7.36
C THR A 164 13.91 4.37 6.41
N ARG A 165 13.63 4.37 5.10
CA ARG A 165 14.63 4.14 4.07
C ARG A 165 15.93 4.88 4.45
N PRO A 166 17.10 4.21 4.49
CA PRO A 166 18.34 4.91 4.77
C PRO A 166 18.47 6.05 3.75
N ALA A 167 18.81 7.25 4.25
CA ALA A 167 19.08 8.37 3.37
C ALA A 167 20.12 7.91 2.33
N LYS A 168 19.85 8.21 1.05
CA LYS A 168 20.90 8.04 0.04
C LYS A 168 21.99 9.05 0.40
N GLU A 169 23.18 8.55 0.73
CA GLU A 169 24.41 9.35 0.74
C GLU A 169 24.68 9.91 -0.67
#